data_AF-A0A180G0S5-F1
#
_entry.id   AF-A0A180G0S5-F1
#
_cell.length_a   1.000
_cell.length_b   1.000
_cell.length_c   1.000
_cell.angle_alpha   90.00
_cell.angle_beta   90.00
_cell.angle_gamma   90.00
#
_symmetry.space_group_name_H-M   'P 1'
#
loop_
_entity.id
_entity.type
_entity.pdbx_description
1 polymer ?
#
loop_
_entity_poly.entity_id
_entity_poly.type
_entity_poly.pdbx_seq_one_letter_code
_entity_poly.pdbx_strand_id
1 'polypeptide(L)'
;MAEPTTVEAVKIKPPHGKSLKFDGTNVERFLHQYQVAARLDKASGQDMAEQLFFFASMLSYWGEVDSAKFTARDIRTLTEGWVARGGVSSVEDYQAFRKHWEPIQAYLLAKDHIDSVEEIRNDYYQSFSLVVQDRIREQLLKDNTMITTADNRFKLPKFDVL
;
A
#
# COMPACT_ATOMS: atom_id res chain seq x y z
N MET A 1 7.13 -55.98 -16.12
CA MET A 1 6.81 -54.54 -16.15
C MET A 1 6.74 -54.10 -14.70
N ALA A 2 7.64 -53.23 -14.24
CA ALA A 2 7.62 -52.73 -12.88
C ALA A 2 6.56 -51.63 -12.78
N GLU A 3 5.68 -51.72 -11.79
CA GLU A 3 4.70 -50.67 -11.51
C GLU A 3 5.42 -49.37 -11.07
N PRO A 4 4.95 -48.19 -11.49
CA PRO A 4 5.53 -46.94 -11.04
C PRO A 4 5.21 -46.78 -9.55
N THR A 5 6.21 -46.95 -8.70
CA THR A 5 6.12 -46.61 -7.27
C THR A 5 5.84 -45.12 -7.16
N THR A 6 4.60 -44.74 -6.86
CA THR A 6 4.26 -43.38 -6.47
C THR A 6 4.92 -43.11 -5.12
N VAL A 7 6.10 -42.52 -5.14
CA VAL A 7 6.80 -42.04 -3.95
C VAL A 7 6.04 -40.81 -3.47
N GLU A 8 5.41 -40.89 -2.29
CA GLU A 8 4.74 -39.73 -1.69
C GLU A 8 5.76 -38.61 -1.47
N ALA A 9 5.46 -37.42 -2.01
CA ALA A 9 6.33 -36.26 -1.92
C ALA A 9 6.54 -35.83 -0.47
N VAL A 10 7.79 -35.59 -0.08
CA VAL A 10 8.14 -35.18 1.29
C VAL A 10 7.80 -33.71 1.49
N LYS A 11 6.82 -33.43 2.35
CA LYS A 11 6.44 -32.06 2.71
C LYS A 11 7.54 -31.40 3.54
N ILE A 12 8.31 -30.49 2.93
CA ILE A 12 9.38 -29.76 3.60
C ILE A 12 8.76 -28.79 4.61
N LYS A 13 9.03 -29.03 5.89
CA LYS A 13 8.61 -28.22 7.01
C LYS A 13 9.64 -27.12 7.27
N PRO A 14 9.20 -25.96 7.77
CA PRO A 14 10.12 -24.90 8.10
C PRO A 14 11.07 -25.27 9.25
N PRO A 15 12.32 -24.79 9.24
CA PRO A 15 13.20 -24.92 10.40
C PRO A 15 12.59 -24.18 11.60
N HIS A 16 12.56 -24.83 12.76
CA HIS A 16 12.22 -24.23 14.06
C HIS A 16 10.77 -23.74 14.24
N GLY A 17 9.80 -24.30 13.51
CA GLY A 17 8.38 -24.02 13.75
C GLY A 17 7.91 -22.61 13.36
N LYS A 18 8.76 -21.81 12.70
CA LYS A 18 8.38 -20.52 12.11
C LYS A 18 8.01 -20.73 10.66
N SER A 19 6.86 -20.24 10.20
CA SER A 19 6.42 -20.43 8.81
C SER A 19 7.50 -19.99 7.80
N LEU A 20 8.00 -20.91 6.98
CA LEU A 20 8.83 -20.60 5.82
C LEU A 20 7.93 -19.91 4.79
N LYS A 21 7.82 -18.58 4.91
CA LYS A 21 7.02 -17.73 4.03
C LYS A 21 8.00 -16.91 3.19
N PHE A 22 7.74 -16.88 1.89
CA PHE A 22 8.40 -15.95 0.99
C PHE A 22 7.51 -14.72 0.85
N ASP A 23 8.02 -13.55 1.21
CA ASP A 23 7.29 -12.27 1.16
C ASP A 23 7.56 -11.47 -0.12
N GLY A 24 8.24 -12.08 -1.09
CA GLY A 24 8.62 -11.42 -2.34
C GLY A 24 9.99 -10.72 -2.28
N THR A 25 10.66 -10.68 -1.12
CA THR A 25 11.95 -10.00 -0.97
C THR A 25 13.09 -10.97 -0.62
N ASN A 26 14.33 -10.57 -0.92
CA ASN A 26 15.55 -11.28 -0.50
C ASN A 26 15.61 -12.77 -0.91
N VAL A 27 15.38 -13.04 -2.20
CA VAL A 27 15.30 -14.38 -2.82
C VAL A 27 16.47 -15.29 -2.44
N GLU A 28 17.70 -14.78 -2.43
CA GLU A 28 18.90 -15.58 -2.11
C GLU A 28 18.85 -16.18 -0.71
N ARG A 29 18.42 -15.39 0.28
CA ARG A 29 18.29 -15.83 1.67
C ARG A 29 17.17 -16.85 1.83
N PHE A 30 16.06 -16.64 1.13
CA PHE A 30 14.95 -17.60 1.11
C PHE A 30 15.40 -18.95 0.54
N LEU A 31 16.06 -18.96 -0.63
CA LEU A 31 16.55 -20.18 -1.25
C LEU A 31 17.56 -20.92 -0.37
N HIS A 32 18.44 -20.20 0.34
CA HIS A 32 19.36 -20.79 1.29
C HIS A 32 18.64 -21.47 2.46
N GLN A 33 17.65 -20.80 3.08
CA GLN A 33 16.87 -21.37 4.17
C GLN A 33 16.03 -22.57 3.71
N TYR A 34 15.48 -22.51 2.51
CA TYR A 34 14.73 -23.60 1.91
C TYR A 34 15.59 -24.83 1.66
N GLN A 35 16.80 -24.66 1.13
CA GLN A 35 17.77 -25.75 0.95
C GLN A 35 18.16 -26.40 2.28
N VAL A 36 18.35 -25.60 3.33
CA VAL A 36 18.65 -26.12 4.68
C VAL A 36 17.48 -26.94 5.22
N ALA A 37 16.24 -26.43 5.10
CA ALA A 37 15.03 -27.15 5.51
C ALA A 37 14.85 -28.47 4.76
N ALA A 38 15.02 -28.44 3.44
CA ALA A 38 14.94 -29.63 2.59
C ALA A 38 15.94 -30.72 3.00
N ARG A 39 17.18 -30.33 3.32
CA ARG A 39 18.21 -31.26 3.82
C ARG A 39 17.83 -31.85 5.19
N LEU A 40 17.26 -31.05 6.08
CA LEU A 40 16.81 -31.53 7.40
C LEU A 40 15.67 -32.54 7.29
N ASP A 41 14.76 -32.32 6.35
CA ASP A 41 13.63 -33.22 6.08
C ASP A 41 13.99 -34.37 5.13
N LYS A 42 15.25 -34.47 4.68
CA LYS A 42 15.74 -35.46 3.70
C LYS A 42 14.95 -35.43 2.38
N ALA A 43 14.44 -34.26 2.01
CA ALA A 43 13.73 -34.05 0.76
C ALA A 43 14.72 -34.10 -0.43
N SER A 44 14.28 -34.72 -1.51
CA SER A 44 15.02 -34.79 -2.76
C SER A 44 14.92 -33.47 -3.53
N GLY A 45 15.78 -33.29 -4.54
CA GLY A 45 15.66 -32.15 -5.46
C GLY A 45 14.31 -32.11 -6.20
N GLN A 46 13.64 -33.26 -6.38
CA GLN A 46 12.32 -33.35 -7.00
C GLN A 46 11.23 -32.85 -6.06
N ASP A 47 11.24 -33.25 -4.78
CA ASP A 47 10.33 -32.71 -3.75
C ASP A 47 10.47 -31.20 -3.63
N MET A 48 11.72 -30.71 -3.70
CA MET A 48 12.02 -29.28 -3.69
C MET A 48 11.44 -28.56 -4.91
N ALA A 49 11.59 -29.15 -6.10
CA ALA A 49 11.08 -28.56 -7.33
C ALA A 49 9.55 -28.52 -7.35
N GLU A 50 8.88 -29.59 -6.90
CA GLU A 50 7.41 -29.65 -6.83
C GLU A 50 6.86 -28.60 -5.85
N GLN A 51 7.46 -28.46 -4.66
CA GLN A 51 7.03 -27.46 -3.69
C GLN A 51 7.38 -26.02 -4.12
N LEU A 52 8.52 -25.79 -4.79
CA LEU A 52 8.83 -24.50 -5.43
C LEU A 52 7.87 -24.18 -6.57
N PHE A 53 7.44 -25.18 -7.34
CA PHE A 53 6.45 -25.00 -8.38
C PHE A 53 5.12 -24.52 -7.81
N PHE A 54 4.69 -25.04 -6.65
CA PHE A 54 3.53 -24.50 -5.92
C PHE A 54 3.75 -23.06 -5.42
N PHE A 55 4.94 -22.72 -4.93
CA PHE A 55 5.24 -21.32 -4.59
C PHE A 55 5.21 -20.39 -5.81
N ALA A 56 5.77 -20.81 -6.93
CA ALA A 56 5.82 -20.01 -8.16
C ALA A 56 4.45 -19.86 -8.83
N SER A 57 3.66 -20.93 -8.88
CA SER A 57 2.27 -20.88 -9.37
C SER A 57 1.38 -20.06 -8.44
N MET A 58 1.59 -20.14 -7.13
CA MET A 58 0.98 -19.21 -6.18
C MET A 58 1.46 -17.77 -6.45
N LEU A 59 2.74 -17.50 -6.63
CA LEU A 59 3.21 -16.15 -7.00
C LEU A 59 2.73 -15.68 -8.37
N SER A 60 2.39 -16.56 -9.31
CA SER A 60 1.75 -16.17 -10.57
C SER A 60 0.28 -15.81 -10.34
N TYR A 61 -0.41 -16.54 -9.47
CA TYR A 61 -1.79 -16.27 -9.06
C TYR A 61 -1.91 -15.04 -8.15
N TRP A 62 -0.90 -14.79 -7.30
CA TRP A 62 -0.78 -13.65 -6.41
C TRP A 62 0.06 -12.52 -7.02
N GLY A 63 0.73 -12.73 -8.15
CA GLY A 63 1.42 -11.69 -8.92
C GLY A 63 0.43 -10.81 -9.68
N GLU A 64 -0.79 -11.30 -9.87
CA GLU A 64 -1.97 -10.49 -10.19
C GLU A 64 -2.60 -9.80 -8.97
N VAL A 65 -2.16 -10.10 -7.74
CA VAL A 65 -2.44 -9.21 -6.60
C VAL A 65 -1.53 -8.03 -6.78
N ASP A 66 -2.00 -7.08 -7.59
CA ASP A 66 -1.39 -5.79 -7.86
C ASP A 66 -0.89 -5.21 -6.54
N SER A 67 0.41 -5.34 -6.28
CA SER A 67 1.00 -4.76 -5.08
C SER A 67 1.02 -3.27 -5.32
N ALA A 68 -0.09 -2.63 -5.00
CA ALA A 68 -0.34 -1.22 -5.22
C ALA A 68 0.87 -0.42 -4.72
N LYS A 69 1.59 0.24 -5.63
CA LYS A 69 2.73 1.11 -5.28
C LYS A 69 2.30 2.17 -4.27
N PHE A 70 1.06 2.66 -4.41
CA PHE A 70 0.39 3.51 -3.45
C PHE A 70 -1.08 3.13 -3.29
N THR A 71 -1.61 3.37 -2.10
CA THR A 71 -2.98 3.12 -1.67
C THR A 71 -3.56 4.37 -1.03
N ALA A 72 -4.88 4.42 -0.82
CA ALA A 72 -5.51 5.50 -0.05
C ALA A 72 -4.97 5.63 1.38
N ARG A 73 -4.36 4.56 1.93
CA ARG A 73 -3.69 4.61 3.23
C ARG A 73 -2.45 5.49 3.20
N ASP A 74 -1.71 5.51 2.10
CA ASP A 74 -0.50 6.34 1.97
C ASP A 74 -0.82 7.83 1.99
N ILE A 75 -1.98 8.23 1.42
CA ILE A 75 -2.53 9.58 1.56
C ILE A 75 -2.79 9.92 3.03
N ARG A 76 -3.43 9.01 3.78
CA ARG A 76 -3.74 9.23 5.20
C ARG A 76 -2.48 9.32 6.04
N THR A 77 -1.52 8.42 5.83
CA THR A 77 -0.24 8.42 6.54
C THR A 77 0.57 9.68 6.24
N LEU A 78 0.58 10.15 4.99
CA LEU A 78 1.21 11.43 4.64
C LEU A 78 0.51 12.59 5.37
N THR A 79 -0.83 12.61 5.36
CA THR A 79 -1.63 13.64 6.03
C THR A 79 -1.36 13.69 7.54
N GLU A 80 -1.49 12.55 8.22
CA GLU A 80 -1.20 12.40 9.65
C GLU A 80 0.24 12.82 9.98
N GLY A 81 1.19 12.42 9.11
CA GLY A 81 2.58 12.78 9.23
C GLY A 81 2.82 14.29 9.17
N TRP A 82 2.06 15.03 8.36
CA TRP A 82 2.11 16.49 8.29
C TRP A 82 1.39 17.16 9.46
N VAL A 83 0.20 16.66 9.83
CA VAL A 83 -0.57 17.16 10.98
C VAL A 83 0.24 17.06 12.27
N ALA A 84 0.96 15.96 12.49
CA ALA A 84 1.79 15.74 13.68
C ALA A 84 2.91 16.79 13.85
N ARG A 85 3.31 17.48 12.78
CA ARG A 85 4.38 18.51 12.77
C ARG A 85 3.81 19.94 12.81
N GLY A 86 2.50 20.08 13.01
CA GLY A 86 1.79 21.37 12.98
C GLY A 86 1.09 21.68 11.66
N GLY A 87 1.11 20.75 10.70
CA GLY A 87 0.51 20.91 9.38
C GLY A 87 1.32 21.81 8.43
N VAL A 88 0.90 21.86 7.18
CA VAL A 88 1.48 22.74 6.15
C VAL A 88 1.17 24.19 6.51
N SER A 89 2.21 25.00 6.74
CA SER A 89 2.06 26.38 7.27
C SER A 89 2.81 27.45 6.48
N SER A 90 3.77 27.05 5.64
CA SER A 90 4.62 27.92 4.83
C SER A 90 4.64 27.51 3.36
N VAL A 91 5.27 28.33 2.51
CA VAL A 91 5.44 28.01 1.09
C VAL A 91 6.40 26.84 0.91
N GLU A 92 7.46 26.80 1.70
CA GLU A 92 8.44 25.73 1.72
C GLU A 92 7.80 24.41 2.15
N ASP A 93 6.95 24.44 3.18
CA ASP A 93 6.15 23.29 3.61
C ASP A 93 5.25 22.80 2.48
N TYR A 94 4.56 23.72 1.82
CA TYR A 94 3.63 23.39 0.76
C TYR A 94 4.33 22.69 -0.40
N GLN A 95 5.49 23.20 -0.83
CA GLN A 95 6.29 22.56 -1.87
C GLN A 95 6.79 21.17 -1.45
N ALA A 96 7.24 21.01 -0.20
CA ALA A 96 7.68 19.72 0.32
C ALA A 96 6.53 18.71 0.41
N PHE A 97 5.34 19.16 0.81
CA PHE A 97 4.12 18.36 0.83
C PHE A 97 3.73 17.92 -0.58
N ARG A 98 3.67 18.84 -1.54
CA ARG A 98 3.29 18.56 -2.94
C ARG A 98 4.19 17.54 -3.61
N LYS A 99 5.51 17.58 -3.35
CA LYS A 99 6.47 16.59 -3.85
C LYS A 99 6.11 15.14 -3.49
N HIS A 100 5.40 14.92 -2.39
CA HIS A 100 4.99 13.59 -1.93
C HIS A 100 3.53 13.31 -2.25
N TRP A 101 2.66 14.32 -2.20
CA TRP A 101 1.23 14.18 -2.49
C TRP A 101 0.96 13.90 -3.97
N GLU A 102 1.59 14.65 -4.88
CA GLU A 102 1.33 14.54 -6.33
C GLU A 102 1.55 13.14 -6.89
N PRO A 103 2.68 12.46 -6.62
CA PRO A 103 2.90 11.12 -7.15
C PRO A 103 1.89 10.10 -6.61
N ILE A 104 1.48 10.24 -5.34
CA ILE A 104 0.50 9.35 -4.71
C ILE A 104 -0.87 9.55 -5.37
N GLN A 105 -1.36 10.79 -5.44
CA GLN A 105 -2.64 11.11 -6.08
C GLN A 105 -2.68 10.65 -7.54
N ALA A 106 -1.63 10.96 -8.33
CA ALA A 106 -1.57 10.58 -9.73
C ALA A 106 -1.61 9.06 -9.92
N TYR A 107 -0.92 8.31 -9.06
CA TYR A 107 -0.96 6.85 -9.09
C TYR A 107 -2.36 6.31 -8.78
N LEU A 108 -3.02 6.85 -7.74
CA LEU A 108 -4.35 6.37 -7.33
C LEU A 108 -5.40 6.60 -8.42
N LEU A 109 -5.36 7.74 -9.11
CA LEU A 109 -6.23 8.00 -10.26
C LEU A 109 -5.91 7.10 -11.45
N ALA A 110 -4.62 6.94 -11.78
CA ALA A 110 -4.19 6.16 -12.94
C ALA A 110 -4.42 4.66 -12.79
N LYS A 111 -4.63 4.18 -11.56
CA LYS A 111 -4.90 2.78 -11.23
C LYS A 111 -6.33 2.53 -10.79
N ASP A 112 -7.21 3.52 -10.94
CA ASP A 112 -8.62 3.44 -10.51
C ASP A 112 -8.76 3.00 -9.04
N HIS A 113 -7.79 3.38 -8.19
CA HIS A 113 -7.86 3.17 -6.74
C HIS A 113 -8.71 4.25 -6.07
N ILE A 114 -8.92 5.37 -6.74
CA ILE A 114 -9.92 6.41 -6.43
C ILE A 114 -10.60 6.80 -7.74
N ASP A 115 -11.90 7.00 -7.71
CA ASP A 115 -12.70 7.43 -8.87
C ASP A 115 -12.47 8.92 -9.16
N SER A 116 -12.10 9.70 -8.13
CA SER A 116 -11.89 11.14 -8.24
C SER A 116 -11.01 11.71 -7.12
N VAL A 117 -10.38 12.85 -7.38
CA VAL A 117 -9.67 13.68 -6.39
C VAL A 117 -10.56 14.13 -5.22
N GLU A 118 -11.88 14.12 -5.42
CA GLU A 118 -12.87 14.45 -4.39
C GLU A 118 -12.80 13.51 -3.18
N GLU A 119 -12.40 12.25 -3.38
CA GLU A 119 -12.28 11.26 -2.31
C GLU A 119 -11.16 11.57 -1.31
N ILE A 120 -10.07 12.19 -1.79
CA ILE A 120 -8.89 12.54 -0.97
C ILE A 120 -8.88 14.03 -0.59
N ARG A 121 -9.93 14.77 -0.94
CA ARG A 121 -10.04 16.21 -0.72
C ARG A 121 -9.96 16.59 0.75
N ASN A 122 -10.63 15.81 1.60
CA ASN A 122 -10.62 16.08 3.03
C ASN A 122 -9.22 15.84 3.63
N ASP A 123 -8.53 14.77 3.22
CA ASP A 123 -7.16 14.50 3.64
C ASP A 123 -6.21 15.65 3.23
N TYR A 124 -6.34 16.14 1.99
CA TYR A 124 -5.56 17.30 1.51
C TYR A 124 -5.80 18.53 2.38
N TYR A 125 -7.06 18.86 2.67
CA TYR A 125 -7.41 20.00 3.52
C TYR A 125 -6.90 19.84 4.96
N GLN A 126 -7.00 18.64 5.53
CA GLN A 126 -6.54 18.37 6.90
C GLN A 126 -5.01 18.44 7.03
N SER A 127 -4.26 18.26 5.95
CA SER A 127 -2.80 18.36 5.98
C SER A 127 -2.27 19.76 6.33
N PHE A 128 -3.09 20.81 6.12
CA PHE A 128 -2.73 22.19 6.44
C PHE A 128 -2.82 22.47 7.93
N SER A 129 -2.02 23.44 8.40
CA SER A 129 -2.11 23.92 9.77
C SER A 129 -3.48 24.50 10.07
N LEU A 130 -3.91 24.48 11.34
CA LEU A 130 -5.22 25.03 11.74
C LEU A 130 -5.40 26.49 11.34
N VAL A 131 -4.34 27.30 11.42
CA VAL A 131 -4.35 28.71 11.00
C VAL A 131 -4.64 28.84 9.50
N VAL A 132 -4.02 27.99 8.67
CA VAL A 132 -4.25 28.00 7.23
C VAL A 132 -5.64 27.44 6.90
N GLN A 133 -6.08 26.39 7.59
CA GLN A 133 -7.44 25.86 7.49
C GLN A 133 -8.49 26.93 7.79
N ASP A 134 -8.33 27.69 8.88
CA ASP A 134 -9.25 28.78 9.24
C ASP A 134 -9.28 29.88 8.18
N ARG A 135 -8.11 30.28 7.66
CA ARG A 135 -8.04 31.23 6.54
C ARG A 135 -8.74 30.73 5.28
N ILE A 136 -8.59 29.45 4.97
CA ILE A 136 -9.31 28.83 3.84
C ILE A 136 -10.81 28.88 4.10
N ARG A 137 -11.29 28.52 5.32
CA ARG A 137 -12.73 28.61 5.67
C ARG A 137 -13.26 30.03 5.54
N GLU A 138 -12.54 31.02 6.06
CA GLU A 138 -12.91 32.44 5.96
C GLU A 138 -13.01 32.89 4.51
N GLN A 139 -12.09 32.44 3.65
CA GLN A 139 -12.11 32.78 2.23
C GLN A 139 -13.32 32.13 1.52
N LEU A 140 -13.60 30.86 1.79
CA LEU A 140 -14.78 30.17 1.24
C LEU A 140 -16.11 30.81 1.68
N LEU A 141 -16.15 31.34 2.91
CA LEU A 141 -17.28 32.12 3.41
C LEU A 141 -17.46 33.44 2.64
N LYS A 142 -16.36 34.18 2.44
CA LYS A 142 -16.38 35.45 1.68
C LYS A 142 -16.82 35.25 0.24
N ASP A 143 -16.38 34.16 -0.37
CA ASP A 143 -16.69 33.84 -1.77
C ASP A 143 -18.09 33.17 -1.92
N ASN A 144 -18.81 32.97 -0.81
CA ASN A 144 -20.12 32.31 -0.76
C ASN A 144 -20.13 30.91 -1.41
N THR A 145 -18.99 30.22 -1.37
CA THR A 145 -18.77 28.87 -1.92
C THR A 145 -18.82 27.78 -0.84
N MET A 146 -18.94 28.17 0.44
CA MET A 146 -19.06 27.24 1.55
C MET A 146 -20.36 26.43 1.47
N ILE A 147 -20.25 25.10 1.51
CA ILE A 147 -21.40 24.20 1.55
C ILE A 147 -21.64 23.77 3.00
N THR A 148 -22.75 24.22 3.57
CA THR A 148 -23.25 23.71 4.86
C THR A 148 -24.31 22.65 4.58
N THR A 149 -24.07 21.41 5.03
CA THR A 149 -25.09 20.36 4.94
C THR A 149 -26.20 20.59 5.97
N ALA A 150 -27.38 19.98 5.77
CA ALA A 150 -28.56 20.19 6.62
C ALA A 150 -28.35 19.83 8.10
N ASP A 151 -27.33 19.03 8.41
CA ASP A 151 -26.86 18.68 9.76
C ASP A 151 -25.81 19.66 10.32
N ASN A 152 -25.70 20.85 9.72
CA ASN A 152 -24.77 21.93 10.07
C ASN A 152 -23.29 21.51 10.01
N ARG A 153 -22.96 20.49 9.20
CA ARG A 153 -21.57 20.07 8.97
C ARG A 153 -20.96 20.81 7.79
N PHE A 154 -19.69 21.11 7.94
CA PHE A 154 -18.89 21.73 6.90
C PHE A 154 -18.58 20.71 5.80
N LYS A 155 -18.90 21.05 4.56
CA LYS A 155 -18.49 20.29 3.38
C LYS A 155 -17.66 21.20 2.47
N LEU A 156 -16.46 20.74 2.13
CA LEU A 156 -15.61 21.44 1.16
C LEU A 156 -16.33 21.49 -0.20
N PRO A 157 -16.27 22.61 -0.93
CA PRO A 157 -16.73 22.68 -2.32
C PRO A 157 -15.90 21.75 -3.20
N LYS A 158 -16.38 21.49 -4.42
CA LYS A 158 -15.62 20.66 -5.38
C LYS A 158 -14.24 21.28 -5.62
N PHE A 159 -13.23 20.42 -5.73
CA PHE A 159 -11.91 20.82 -6.17
C PHE A 159 -11.98 21.08 -7.68
N ASP A 160 -12.44 22.27 -8.04
CA ASP A 160 -12.06 22.82 -9.34
C ASP A 160 -10.56 23.11 -9.21
N VAL A 161 -9.75 22.29 -9.87
CA VAL A 161 -8.29 22.49 -9.95
C VAL A 161 -8.09 23.88 -10.55
N LEU A 162 -7.67 24.85 -9.73
CA LEU A 162 -7.23 26.17 -10.16
C LEU A 162 -5.93 26.05 -10.97
#